data_AF-A0A377TQQ0-F1
#
_entry.id   AF-A0A377TQQ0-F1
#
_cell.length_a   1.000
_cell.length_b   1.000
_cell.length_c   1.000
_cell.angle_alpha   90.00
_cell.angle_beta   90.00
_cell.angle_gamma   90.00
#
_symmetry.space_group_name_H-M   'P 1'
#
loop_
_entity.id
_entity.type
_entity.pdbx_description
1 polymer ?
#
loop_
_entity_poly.entity_id
_entity_poly.type
_entity_poly.pdbx_seq_one_letter_code
_entity_poly.pdbx_strand_id
1 'polypeptide(L)'
;MATEQLRWGVSPLCWTNDVLEDLGGDIPLDTCLREAREAGYQGIELGRKFPRQASTLGPLLAAADLRLASGWYSGMLADRSVEAELEAVREHAQLLRQLGAKVMVYGECGQLPGETRLMSLFRSRRR
;
A
#
# COMPACT_ATOMS: atom_id res chain seq x y z
N MET A 1 -19.37 23.89 2.00
CA MET A 1 -20.15 22.61 2.09
C MET A 1 -19.26 21.53 2.69
N ALA A 2 -19.80 20.52 3.40
CA ALA A 2 -19.01 19.55 4.17
C ALA A 2 -17.98 18.72 3.35
N THR A 3 -18.13 18.68 2.02
CA THR A 3 -17.24 17.96 1.10
C THR A 3 -15.96 18.72 0.73
N GLU A 4 -15.86 20.02 0.98
CA GLU A 4 -14.66 20.82 0.64
C GLU A 4 -13.44 20.47 1.51
N GLN A 5 -13.64 19.71 2.58
CA GLN A 5 -12.56 19.19 3.44
C GLN A 5 -12.19 17.73 3.14
N LEU A 6 -12.90 17.06 2.22
CA LEU A 6 -12.68 15.67 1.89
C LEU A 6 -11.62 15.51 0.80
N ARG A 7 -10.69 14.57 0.99
CA ARG A 7 -9.70 14.18 -0.01
C ARG A 7 -9.97 12.74 -0.45
N TRP A 8 -10.00 12.52 -1.75
CA TRP A 8 -10.26 11.20 -2.34
C TRP A 8 -8.94 10.48 -2.59
N GLY A 9 -8.77 9.33 -1.93
CA GLY A 9 -7.64 8.42 -2.14
C GLY A 9 -8.08 7.13 -2.83
N VAL A 10 -7.15 6.46 -3.50
CA VAL A 10 -7.35 5.13 -4.09
C VAL A 10 -6.29 4.15 -3.63
N SER A 11 -6.63 2.87 -3.53
CA SER A 11 -5.65 1.82 -3.29
C SER A 11 -5.01 1.38 -4.62
N PRO A 12 -3.69 1.21 -4.70
CA PRO A 12 -3.02 0.71 -5.90
C PRO A 12 -3.43 -0.74 -6.24
N LEU A 13 -4.19 -1.41 -5.37
CA LEU A 13 -4.80 -2.73 -5.62
C LEU A 13 -5.62 -2.79 -6.91
N CYS A 14 -6.16 -1.65 -7.37
CA CYS A 14 -6.87 -1.56 -8.66
C CYS A 14 -5.96 -1.86 -9.87
N TRP A 15 -4.64 -1.72 -9.73
CA TRP A 15 -3.66 -2.01 -10.78
C TRP A 15 -2.81 -3.22 -10.44
N THR A 16 -2.29 -3.32 -9.21
CA THR A 16 -1.36 -4.39 -8.84
C THR A 16 -1.81 -5.09 -7.57
N ASN A 17 -1.79 -6.42 -7.55
CA ASN A 17 -2.09 -7.16 -6.34
C ASN A 17 -0.83 -7.42 -5.50
N ASP A 18 -0.96 -7.29 -4.19
CA ASP A 18 0.13 -7.47 -3.23
C ASP A 18 0.35 -8.94 -2.81
N VAL A 19 -0.64 -9.80 -3.03
CA VAL A 19 -0.57 -11.25 -2.70
C VAL A 19 -0.43 -12.10 -3.97
N LEU A 20 -1.17 -11.77 -5.01
CA LEU A 20 -1.13 -12.43 -6.31
C LEU A 20 -0.29 -11.59 -7.27
N GLU A 21 1.02 -11.59 -7.11
CA GLU A 21 1.93 -10.65 -7.79
C GLU A 21 1.82 -10.64 -9.33
N ASP A 22 1.43 -11.76 -9.94
CA ASP A 22 1.19 -11.88 -11.38
C ASP A 22 0.01 -11.01 -11.86
N LEU A 23 -0.94 -10.69 -10.98
CA LEU A 23 -2.07 -9.82 -11.30
C LEU A 23 -1.60 -8.36 -11.30
N GLY A 24 -1.32 -7.86 -12.51
CA GLY A 24 -0.82 -6.51 -12.76
C GLY A 24 0.66 -6.32 -12.47
N GLY A 25 1.43 -7.40 -12.34
CA GLY A 25 2.87 -7.33 -12.11
C GLY A 25 3.64 -6.60 -13.21
N ASP A 26 3.15 -6.70 -14.44
CA ASP A 26 3.64 -6.04 -15.65
C ASP A 26 3.26 -4.55 -15.74
N ILE A 27 2.21 -4.10 -15.02
CA ILE A 27 1.75 -2.70 -15.05
C ILE A 27 2.77 -1.79 -14.36
N PRO A 28 3.43 -0.85 -15.06
CA PRO A 28 4.42 0.04 -14.47
C PRO A 28 3.84 0.94 -13.37
N LEU A 29 4.68 1.36 -12.42
CA LEU A 29 4.27 2.27 -11.34
C LEU A 29 3.75 3.60 -11.90
N ASP A 30 4.42 4.16 -12.92
CA ASP A 30 4.01 5.41 -13.55
C ASP A 30 2.60 5.33 -14.15
N THR A 31 2.22 4.17 -14.69
CA THR A 31 0.89 3.93 -15.26
C THR A 31 -0.17 3.98 -14.16
N CYS A 32 0.06 3.31 -13.03
CA CYS A 32 -0.83 3.37 -11.87
C CYS A 32 -1.01 4.81 -11.34
N LEU A 33 0.10 5.57 -11.19
CA LEU A 33 0.04 6.95 -10.71
C LEU A 33 -0.71 7.87 -11.70
N ARG A 34 -0.40 7.76 -13.00
CA ARG A 34 -1.04 8.56 -14.05
C ARG A 34 -2.56 8.29 -14.09
N GLU A 35 -2.96 7.03 -14.12
CA GLU A 35 -4.38 6.66 -14.24
C GLU A 35 -5.17 6.99 -12.96
N ALA A 36 -4.57 6.87 -11.78
CA ALA A 36 -5.19 7.35 -10.54
C ALA A 36 -5.49 8.85 -10.60
N ARG A 37 -4.57 9.65 -11.14
CA ARG A 37 -4.79 11.09 -11.30
C ARG A 37 -5.83 11.42 -12.37
N GLU A 38 -5.80 10.72 -13.50
CA GLU A 38 -6.79 10.85 -14.59
C GLU A 38 -8.21 10.50 -14.12
N ALA A 39 -8.34 9.51 -13.22
CA ALA A 39 -9.61 9.14 -12.59
C ALA A 39 -10.12 10.16 -11.55
N GLY A 40 -9.35 11.21 -11.25
CA GLY A 40 -9.75 12.31 -10.36
C GLY A 40 -9.38 12.12 -8.89
N TYR A 41 -8.57 11.13 -8.54
CA TYR A 41 -8.06 10.97 -7.18
C TYR A 41 -7.01 12.04 -6.85
N GLN A 42 -6.96 12.40 -5.57
CA GLN A 42 -6.02 13.38 -5.01
C GLN A 42 -4.91 12.72 -4.20
N GLY A 43 -5.03 11.41 -3.96
CA GLY A 43 -4.01 10.63 -3.30
C GLY A 43 -4.11 9.15 -3.61
N ILE A 44 -3.07 8.43 -3.21
CA ILE A 44 -2.94 7.00 -3.42
C ILE A 44 -2.34 6.35 -2.17
N GLU A 45 -2.76 5.13 -1.85
CA GLU A 45 -2.13 4.34 -0.78
C GLU A 45 -0.78 3.78 -1.23
N LEU A 46 0.07 3.44 -0.26
CA LEU A 46 1.39 2.88 -0.50
C LEU A 46 1.31 1.42 -1.00
N GLY A 47 1.57 1.17 -2.28
CA GLY A 47 1.56 -0.18 -2.88
C GLY A 47 2.91 -0.90 -2.86
N ARG A 48 2.94 -2.21 -3.15
CA ARG A 48 4.20 -2.99 -3.13
C ARG A 48 5.29 -2.49 -4.08
N LYS A 49 4.90 -1.93 -5.24
CA LYS A 49 5.84 -1.46 -6.28
C LYS A 49 6.43 -0.07 -5.98
N PHE A 50 6.00 0.58 -4.92
CA PHE A 50 6.39 1.94 -4.59
C PHE A 50 7.76 1.94 -3.88
N PRO A 51 8.68 2.87 -4.22
CA PRO A 51 9.93 3.03 -3.48
C PRO A 51 9.68 3.26 -1.98
N ARG A 52 10.56 2.73 -1.13
CA ARG A 52 10.44 2.83 0.33
C ARG A 52 11.25 3.98 0.94
N GLN A 53 11.83 4.82 0.09
CA GLN A 53 12.58 6.01 0.50
C GLN A 53 11.78 7.26 0.14
N ALA A 54 11.55 8.14 1.12
CA ALA A 54 10.78 9.37 0.91
C ALA A 54 11.41 10.29 -0.15
N SER A 55 12.75 10.31 -0.23
CA SER A 55 13.51 11.08 -1.24
C SER A 55 13.23 10.65 -2.67
N THR A 56 12.77 9.42 -2.89
CA THR A 56 12.43 8.89 -4.22
C THR A 56 10.92 8.90 -4.44
N LEU A 57 10.14 8.44 -3.46
CA LEU A 57 8.69 8.35 -3.60
C LEU A 57 8.01 9.72 -3.62
N GLY A 58 8.48 10.67 -2.81
CA GLY A 58 7.91 12.02 -2.74
C GLY A 58 7.89 12.74 -4.10
N PRO A 59 9.03 12.82 -4.81
CA PRO A 59 9.07 13.40 -6.16
C PRO A 59 8.17 12.70 -7.18
N LEU A 60 8.06 11.37 -7.13
CA LEU A 60 7.18 10.60 -8.03
C LEU A 60 5.70 10.95 -7.81
N LEU A 61 5.26 11.01 -6.56
CA LEU A 61 3.90 11.40 -6.22
C LEU A 61 3.61 12.85 -6.61
N ALA A 62 4.54 13.76 -6.35
CA ALA A 62 4.43 15.17 -6.71
C ALA A 62 4.34 15.36 -8.24
N ALA A 63 5.14 14.62 -9.01
CA ALA A 63 5.11 14.67 -10.47
C ALA A 63 3.76 14.18 -11.05
N ALA A 64 3.07 13.30 -10.34
CA ALA A 64 1.73 12.81 -10.70
C ALA A 64 0.59 13.65 -10.09
N ASP A 65 0.87 14.75 -9.39
CA ASP A 65 -0.11 15.56 -8.64
C ASP A 65 -0.95 14.72 -7.65
N LEU A 66 -0.29 13.77 -6.97
CA LEU A 66 -0.87 12.88 -5.98
C LEU A 66 -0.19 13.07 -4.62
N ARG A 67 -0.94 12.78 -3.55
CA ARG A 67 -0.43 12.69 -2.18
C ARG A 67 -0.43 11.25 -1.71
N LEU A 68 0.47 10.92 -0.78
CA LEU A 68 0.36 9.64 -0.08
C LEU A 68 -0.84 9.69 0.87
N ALA A 69 -1.83 8.85 0.63
CA ALA A 69 -3.07 8.83 1.42
C ALA A 69 -2.88 8.06 2.74
N SER A 70 -2.30 6.86 2.64
CA SER A 70 -2.05 5.93 3.75
C SER A 70 -1.04 4.85 3.32
N GLY A 71 -0.75 3.89 4.19
CA GLY A 71 -0.10 2.65 3.81
C GLY A 71 -0.55 1.50 4.71
N TRP A 72 -0.69 0.31 4.12
CA TRP A 72 -0.97 -0.92 4.85
C TRP A 72 0.28 -1.42 5.58
N TYR A 73 0.08 -1.84 6.82
CA TYR A 73 1.06 -2.54 7.63
C TYR A 73 0.45 -3.83 8.19
N SER A 74 1.07 -4.96 7.83
CA SER A 74 0.73 -6.27 8.39
C SER A 74 1.35 -6.40 9.78
N GLY A 75 0.52 -6.23 10.80
CA GLY A 75 0.93 -6.37 12.17
C GLY A 75 1.01 -7.81 12.63
N MET A 76 1.81 -8.08 13.66
CA MET A 76 2.06 -9.43 14.15
C MET A 76 1.95 -9.50 15.68
N LEU A 77 1.11 -8.65 16.30
CA LEU A 77 0.99 -8.59 17.76
C LEU A 77 0.49 -9.90 18.37
N ALA A 78 -0.20 -10.74 17.61
CA ALA A 78 -0.55 -12.08 18.08
C ALA A 78 0.67 -13.02 18.18
N ASP A 79 1.76 -12.71 17.47
CA ASP A 79 2.98 -13.53 17.37
C ASP A 79 4.22 -12.91 18.03
N ARG A 80 4.21 -11.60 18.35
CA ARG A 80 5.34 -10.89 18.98
C ARG A 80 4.89 -9.87 20.02
N SER A 81 5.83 -9.44 20.87
CA SER A 81 5.55 -8.43 21.90
C SER A 81 5.27 -7.05 21.29
N VAL A 82 4.66 -6.16 22.08
CA VAL A 82 4.41 -4.77 21.69
C VAL A 82 5.71 -4.04 21.36
N GLU A 83 6.78 -4.25 22.13
CA GLU A 83 8.08 -3.62 21.88
C GLU A 83 8.67 -4.06 20.54
N ALA A 84 8.56 -5.36 20.22
CA ALA A 84 9.01 -5.90 18.94
C ALA A 84 8.16 -5.39 17.77
N GLU A 85 6.85 -5.20 17.96
CA GLU A 85 5.96 -4.59 16.97
C GLU A 85 6.33 -3.12 16.70
N LEU A 86 6.56 -2.34 17.77
CA LEU A 86 6.94 -0.93 17.68
C LEU A 86 8.28 -0.72 16.99
N GLU A 87 9.23 -1.64 17.18
CA GLU A 87 10.48 -1.68 16.41
C GLU A 87 10.20 -1.93 14.93
N ALA A 88 9.47 -3.01 14.62
CA ALA A 88 9.23 -3.45 13.25
C ALA A 88 8.39 -2.48 12.42
N VAL A 89 7.46 -1.74 13.03
CA VAL A 89 6.60 -0.76 12.32
C VAL A 89 7.32 0.57 12.07
N ARG A 90 8.44 0.82 12.76
CA ARG A 90 9.04 2.15 12.85
C ARG A 90 9.39 2.74 11.49
N GLU A 91 10.09 2.00 10.64
CA GLU A 91 10.51 2.49 9.32
C GLU A 91 9.31 2.80 8.42
N HIS A 92 8.29 1.93 8.44
CA HIS A 92 7.06 2.14 7.68
C HIS A 92 6.33 3.40 8.16
N ALA A 93 6.12 3.55 9.47
CA ALA A 93 5.47 4.73 10.05
C ALA A 93 6.26 6.02 9.78
N GLN A 94 7.61 5.95 9.81
CA GLN A 94 8.47 7.08 9.46
C GLN A 94 8.33 7.49 8.00
N LEU A 95 8.31 6.53 7.06
CA LEU A 95 8.09 6.80 5.64
C LEU A 95 6.75 7.51 5.41
N LEU A 96 5.67 6.98 5.97
CA LEU A 96 4.33 7.58 5.88
C LEU A 96 4.33 9.01 6.41
N ARG A 97 4.92 9.24 7.58
CA ARG A 97 5.02 10.56 8.21
C ARG A 97 5.83 11.53 7.36
N GLN A 98 6.98 11.11 6.82
CA GLN A 98 7.82 11.96 5.98
C GLN A 98 7.11 12.41 4.70
N LEU A 99 6.22 11.57 4.16
CA LEU A 99 5.42 11.87 2.97
C LEU A 99 4.06 12.53 3.29
N GLY A 100 3.82 12.88 4.55
CA GLY A 100 2.65 13.63 4.98
C GLY A 100 1.36 12.81 5.13
N ALA A 101 1.44 11.47 5.04
CA ALA A 101 0.30 10.61 5.35
C ALA A 101 0.00 10.68 6.85
N LYS A 102 -1.29 10.85 7.18
CA LYS A 102 -1.77 10.98 8.57
C LYS A 102 -2.26 9.68 9.17
N VAL A 103 -2.47 8.66 8.34
CA VAL A 103 -3.08 7.39 8.71
C VAL A 103 -2.20 6.27 8.20
N MET A 104 -1.95 5.29 9.06
CA MET A 104 -1.41 3.99 8.71
C MET A 104 -2.52 2.97 8.92
N VAL A 105 -2.73 2.09 7.96
CA VAL A 105 -3.75 1.03 8.05
C VAL A 105 -3.07 -0.20 8.65
N TYR A 106 -3.31 -0.42 9.95
CA TYR A 106 -2.82 -1.62 10.63
C TYR A 106 -3.82 -2.77 10.43
N GLY A 107 -3.33 -3.92 9.96
CA GLY A 107 -4.10 -5.16 9.97
C GLY A 107 -3.35 -6.25 10.70
N GLU A 108 -3.96 -6.81 11.74
CA GLU A 108 -3.38 -7.96 12.44
C GLU A 108 -3.30 -9.16 11.50
N CYS A 109 -2.10 -9.71 11.36
CA CYS A 109 -1.80 -10.86 10.52
C CYS A 109 -1.14 -12.01 11.30
N GLY A 110 -0.83 -11.81 12.58
CA GLY A 110 -0.34 -12.89 13.43
C GLY A 110 -1.39 -13.96 13.62
N GLN A 111 -0.94 -15.22 13.71
CA GLN A 111 -1.80 -16.41 13.75
C GLN A 111 -2.78 -16.55 12.57
N LEU A 112 -2.65 -15.76 11.48
CA LEU A 112 -3.43 -16.03 10.27
C LEU A 112 -3.05 -17.41 9.74
N PRO A 113 -4.03 -18.29 9.45
CA PRO A 113 -3.74 -19.58 8.83
C PRO A 113 -2.95 -19.37 7.54
N GLY A 114 -1.80 -20.05 7.40
CA GLY A 114 -0.95 -20.00 6.21
C GLY A 114 -1.66 -20.46 4.92
N GLU A 115 -0.95 -20.43 3.78
CA GLU A 115 -1.45 -20.65 2.40
C GLU A 115 -2.86 -21.24 2.34
N THR A 116 -3.86 -20.36 2.28
CA THR A 116 -5.25 -20.79 2.15
C THR A 116 -5.41 -21.50 0.81
N ARG A 117 -6.30 -22.51 0.73
CA ARG A 117 -6.61 -23.29 -0.49
C ARG A 117 -6.72 -22.47 -1.77
N LEU A 118 -7.14 -21.21 -1.67
CA LEU A 118 -7.20 -20.26 -2.78
C LEU A 118 -5.86 -20.13 -3.53
N MET A 119 -4.74 -20.02 -2.82
CA MET A 119 -3.39 -19.91 -3.43
C MET A 119 -3.00 -21.20 -4.17
N SER A 120 -3.34 -22.36 -3.60
CA SER A 120 -3.11 -23.67 -4.24
C SER A 120 -3.96 -23.88 -5.50
N LEU A 121 -5.17 -23.32 -5.53
CA LEU A 121 -6.10 -23.41 -6.67
C LEU A 121 -5.63 -22.57 -7.87
N PHE A 122 -5.05 -21.39 -7.63
CA PHE A 122 -4.49 -20.57 -8.71
C PHE A 122 -3.17 -21.12 -9.26
N ARG A 123 -2.33 -21.75 -8.43
CA ARG A 123 -1.08 -22.39 -8.88
C ARG A 123 -1.30 -23.71 -9.64
N SER A 124 -2.34 -24.48 -9.31
CA SER A 124 -2.61 -25.79 -9.93
C SER A 124 -3.33 -25.72 -11.29
N ARG A 125 -3.96 -24.59 -11.64
CA ARG A 125 -4.66 -24.40 -12.93
C ARG A 125 -3.77 -23.86 -14.07
N ARG A 126 -2.45 -23.75 -13.86
CA ARG A 126 -1.47 -23.33 -14.87
C ARG A 126 -0.53 -24.46 -15.32
N ARG A 127 -0.95 -25.72 -15.18
CA ARG A 127 -0.31 -26.86 -15.88
C ARG A 127 -1.21 -27.32 -17.02
#